data_AF-A0A524LZA3-F1
#
_entry.id   AF-A0A524LZA3-F1
#
_cell.length_a   1.000
_cell.length_b   1.000
_cell.length_c   1.000
_cell.angle_alpha   90.00
_cell.angle_beta   90.00
_cell.angle_gamma   90.00
#
_symmetry.space_group_name_H-M   'P 1'
#
loop_
_entity.id
_entity.type
_entity.pdbx_description
1 polymer ?
#
loop_
_entity_poly.entity_id
_entity_poly.type
_entity_poly.pdbx_seq_one_letter_code
_entity_poly.pdbx_strand_id
1 'polypeptide(L)' 'MSSNRKKSPWAYDETGIQCPNCQSIRVNRILDNWAMRRGIQMFKCAVCGKKFYDRNVDDYRPTYNR' A
#
# COMPACT_ATOMS: atom_id res chain seq x y z
N MET A 1 -16.70 2.11 2.25
CA MET A 1 -15.65 1.09 2.53
C MET A 1 -15.83 0.61 3.96
N SER A 2 -16.05 -0.69 4.19
CA SER A 2 -16.32 -1.24 5.54
C SER A 2 -15.16 -0.91 6.48
N SER A 3 -15.46 -0.26 7.61
CA SER A 3 -14.52 0.19 8.63
C SER A 3 -13.68 -0.95 9.24
N ASN A 4 -14.10 -2.20 9.07
CA ASN A 4 -13.43 -3.37 9.62
C ASN A 4 -12.15 -3.77 8.89
N ARG A 5 -11.92 -3.36 7.62
CA ARG A 5 -10.67 -3.70 6.93
C ARG A 5 -9.43 -3.10 7.60
N LYS A 6 -9.57 -1.91 8.21
CA LYS A 6 -8.46 -1.24 8.93
C LYS A 6 -8.04 -1.96 10.22
N LYS A 7 -8.84 -2.90 10.74
CA LYS A 7 -8.55 -3.66 11.95
C LYS A 7 -7.95 -5.05 11.67
N SER A 8 -7.72 -5.39 10.41
CA SER A 8 -7.08 -6.65 10.06
C SER A 8 -5.65 -6.67 10.59
N PRO A 9 -5.16 -7.76 11.19
CA PRO A 9 -3.74 -7.93 11.52
C PRO A 9 -2.83 -7.75 10.28
N TRP A 10 -3.40 -7.93 9.09
CA TRP A 10 -2.75 -7.79 7.78
C TRP A 10 -2.99 -6.42 7.13
N ALA A 11 -3.66 -5.49 7.82
CA ALA A 11 -3.86 -4.13 7.32
C ALA A 11 -2.67 -3.26 7.70
N TYR A 12 -1.79 -3.04 6.72
CA TYR A 12 -0.76 -2.02 6.83
C TYR A 12 -1.36 -0.62 6.94
N ASP A 13 -0.77 0.20 7.80
CA ASP A 13 -1.19 1.58 7.99
C ASP A 13 -0.72 2.46 6.82
N GLU A 14 -1.66 2.76 5.94
CA GLU A 14 -1.40 3.54 4.73
C GLU A 14 -1.27 5.04 4.97
N THR A 15 -1.55 5.50 6.19
CA THR A 15 -1.65 6.93 6.50
C THR A 15 -0.33 7.68 6.32
N GLY A 16 0.81 6.98 6.36
CA GLY A 16 2.14 7.56 6.12
C GLY A 16 2.61 7.54 4.67
N ILE A 17 1.86 6.97 3.72
CA ILE A 17 2.37 6.73 2.36
C ILE A 17 2.30 8.01 1.53
N GLN A 18 3.46 8.47 1.06
CA GLN A 18 3.58 9.63 0.19
C GLN A 18 4.11 9.24 -1.19
N CYS A 19 3.65 9.93 -2.22
CA CYS A 19 4.18 9.72 -3.56
C CYS A 19 5.64 10.20 -3.65
N PRO A 20 6.60 9.36 -4.08
CA PRO A 20 8.02 9.74 -4.14
C PRO A 20 8.31 10.86 -5.16
N ASN A 21 7.41 11.08 -6.11
CA ASN A 21 7.60 12.06 -7.18
C ASN A 21 7.00 13.43 -6.89
N CYS A 22 5.91 13.50 -6.12
CA CYS A 22 5.19 14.75 -5.88
C CYS A 22 4.84 14.98 -4.41
N GLN A 23 5.28 14.07 -3.52
CA GLN A 23 5.11 14.11 -2.06
C GLN A 23 3.64 14.18 -1.58
N SER A 24 2.68 14.02 -2.48
CA SER A 24 1.27 14.03 -2.11
C SER A 24 0.90 12.77 -1.32
N ILE A 25 0.06 12.97 -0.31
CA ILE A 25 -0.54 11.91 0.55
C ILE A 25 -1.76 11.27 -0.15
N ARG A 26 -2.26 11.88 -1.23
CA ARG A 26 -3.43 11.39 -1.98
C ARG A 26 -3.03 10.21 -2.86
N VAL A 27 -2.98 9.02 -2.27
CA VAL A 27 -2.57 7.77 -2.91
C VAL A 27 -3.67 6.73 -2.80
N ASN A 28 -3.83 5.90 -3.82
CA ASN A 28 -4.82 4.82 -3.85
C ASN A 28 -4.12 3.48 -4.05
N ARG A 29 -4.53 2.44 -3.32
CA ARG A 29 -4.12 1.06 -3.62
C ARG A 29 -4.60 0.67 -5.01
N ILE A 30 -3.73 -0.03 -5.73
CA ILE A 30 -4.09 -0.64 -7.01
C ILE A 30 -3.77 -2.12 -6.99
N LEU A 31 -4.58 -2.90 -7.71
CA LEU A 31 -4.29 -4.29 -7.99
C LEU A 31 -3.46 -4.35 -9.26
N ASP A 32 -2.23 -4.81 -9.13
CA ASP A 32 -1.33 -5.05 -10.26
C ASP A 32 -0.96 -6.54 -10.28
N ASN A 33 -1.06 -7.16 -11.45
CA ASN A 33 -0.89 -8.60 -11.59
C ASN A 33 0.55 -9.06 -11.28
N TRP A 34 1.55 -8.23 -11.62
CA TRP A 34 2.95 -8.52 -11.31
C TRP A 34 3.21 -8.43 -9.80
N ALA A 35 2.56 -7.47 -9.14
CA ALA A 35 2.69 -7.23 -7.70
C ALA A 35 1.98 -8.30 -6.87
N MET A 36 0.74 -8.67 -7.25
CA MET A 36 0.00 -9.75 -6.59
C MET A 36 0.76 -11.08 -6.61
N ARG A 37 1.40 -11.43 -7.74
CA ARG A 37 2.22 -12.64 -7.85
C ARG A 37 3.44 -12.66 -6.92
N ARG A 38 3.93 -11.48 -6.53
CA ARG A 38 5.12 -11.32 -5.67
C ARG A 38 4.78 -11.00 -4.23
N GLY A 39 3.50 -10.81 -3.94
CA GLY A 39 3.07 -10.29 -2.65
C GLY A 39 3.55 -8.86 -2.39
N ILE A 40 3.49 -7.99 -3.39
CA ILE A 40 3.85 -6.58 -3.25
C ILE A 40 2.57 -5.74 -3.29
N GLN A 41 2.44 -4.78 -2.38
CA GLN A 41 1.35 -3.81 -2.41
C GLN A 41 1.75 -2.61 -3.27
N MET A 42 0.94 -2.28 -4.28
CA MET A 42 1.18 -1.13 -5.16
C MET A 42 0.20 0.01 -4.90
N PHE A 43 0.67 1.22 -5.19
CA PHE A 43 -0.04 2.48 -5.02
C PHE A 43 -0.02 3.29 -6.31
N LYS A 44 -1.07 4.06 -6.54
CA LYS A 44 -1.16 5.07 -7.60
C LYS A 44 -1.44 6.42 -6.97
N CYS A 45 -0.60 7.40 -7.30
CA CYS A 45 -0.82 8.77 -6.88
C CYS A 45 -2.03 9.38 -7.61
N ALA A 46 -2.94 10.01 -6.86
CA ALA A 46 -4.10 10.69 -7.43
C ALA A 46 -3.74 12.04 -8.08
N VAL A 47 -2.59 12.63 -7.74
CA VAL A 47 -2.13 13.92 -8.25
C VAL A 47 -1.32 13.76 -9.54
N CYS A 48 -0.24 12.99 -9.50
CA CYS A 48 0.65 12.82 -10.66
C CYS A 48 0.37 11.56 -11.49
N GLY A 49 -0.53 10.68 -11.04
CA GLY A 49 -0.92 9.45 -11.75
C GLY A 49 0.13 8.34 -11.76
N LYS A 50 1.36 8.59 -11.26
CA LYS A 50 2.43 7.60 -11.22
C LYS A 50 2.09 6.45 -10.28
N LYS A 51 2.46 5.24 -10.70
CA LYS A 51 2.43 4.02 -9.90
C LYS A 51 3.76 3.87 -9.15
N PHE A 52 3.71 3.42 -7.92
CA PHE A 52 4.89 3.15 -7.10
C PHE A 52 4.54 2.10 -6.04
N TYR A 53 5.56 1.57 -5.39
CA TYR A 53 5.42 0.72 -4.21
C TYR A 53 6.54 1.08 -3.25
N ASP A 54 6.28 0.91 -1.95
CA ASP A 54 7.31 1.08 -0.93
C ASP A 54 7.88 -0.30 -0.60
N ARG A 55 9.20 -0.44 -0.67
CA ARG A 55 9.91 -1.71 -0.39
C ARG A 55 9.85 -2.09 1.09
N ASN A 56 9.53 -1.15 1.97
CA ASN A 56 9.31 -1.41 3.39
C ASN A 56 7.86 -1.83 3.67
N VAL A 57 6.98 -1.72 2.66
CA VAL A 57 5.55 -2.06 2.70
C VAL A 57 5.35 -3.37 1.93
N ASP A 58 6.09 -4.40 2.34
CA ASP A 58 5.81 -5.78 1.91
C ASP A 58 4.71 -6.36 2.82
N ASP A 59 3.47 -6.25 2.36
CA ASP A 59 2.22 -6.59 3.05
C ASP A 59 2.04 -8.11 3.36
N TYR A 60 3.04 -8.95 3.11
CA TYR A 60 2.95 -10.39 3.38
C TYR A 60 3.87 -10.85 4.50
N ARG A 61 4.55 -9.94 5.19
CA ARG A 61 5.17 -10.27 6.48
C ARG A 61 4.08 -10.30 7.54
N PRO A 62 3.77 -11.47 8.15
CA PRO A 62 2.79 -11.54 9.22
C PRO A 62 3.25 -10.63 10.37
N THR A 63 2.35 -9.80 10.89
CA THR A 63 2.60 -8.90 12.03
C THR A 63 2.57 -9.62 13.39
N TYR A 64 2.45 -10.96 13.39
CA TYR A 64 2.52 -11.75 14.60
C TYR A 64 3.97 -11.76 15.12
N ASN A 65 4.23 -11.07 16.22
CA ASN A 65 5.38 -11.39 17.07
C ASN A 65 5.10 -12.76 17.71
N ARG A 66 6.05 -13.69 17.52
CA ARG A 66 6.06 -14.99 18.20
C ARG A 66 6.36 -14.82 19.69
#